data_AF-A0A0E3WPP4-F1
#
_entry.id   AF-A0A0E3WPP4-F1
#
_cell.length_a   1.000
_cell.length_b   1.000
_cell.length_c   1.000
_cell.angle_alpha   90.00
_cell.angle_beta   90.00
_cell.angle_gamma   90.00
#
_symmetry.space_group_name_H-M   'P 1'
#
loop_
_entity.id
_entity.type
_entity.pdbx_description
1 polymer ?
#
loop_
_entity_poly.entity_id
_entity_poly.type
_entity_poly.pdbx_seq_one_letter_code
_entity_poly.pdbx_strand_id
1 'polypeptide(L)'
;MCAYMNREALEKTVETGIAHFWSRSRQKLWKKGETSGHLQKVKEIRIDCDMDSVLLLVEQVGGACHMGYRSCFYRNLDGEVVGEKVFEPEDVY
;
A
#
# COMPACT_ATOMS: atom_id res chain seq x y z
N MET A 1 2.60 -1.29 4.50
CA MET A 1 1.44 -2.19 4.36
C MET A 1 1.90 -3.50 3.71
N CYS A 2 1.11 -4.57 3.78
CA CYS A 2 1.35 -5.81 3.04
C CYS A 2 0.10 -6.13 2.20
N ALA A 3 0.29 -6.53 0.94
CA ALA A 3 -0.78 -6.84 -0.01
C ALA A 3 -0.27 -7.79 -1.09
N TYR A 4 -1.18 -8.29 -1.92
CA TYR A 4 -0.86 -9.21 -3.00
C TYR A 4 -0.83 -8.47 -4.34
N MET A 5 -0.01 -8.95 -5.26
CA MET A 5 -0.03 -8.59 -6.67
C MET A 5 -0.25 -9.85 -7.50
N ASN A 6 -1.11 -9.76 -8.50
CA ASN A 6 -1.06 -10.68 -9.64
C ASN A 6 -0.10 -10.09 -10.70
N ARG A 7 0.12 -10.81 -11.81
CA ARG A 7 0.96 -10.36 -12.92
C ARG A 7 0.58 -8.95 -13.41
N GLU A 8 -0.71 -8.73 -13.67
CA GLU A 8 -1.23 -7.45 -14.16
C GLU A 8 -0.95 -6.29 -13.18
N ALA A 9 -1.12 -6.52 -11.87
CA ALA A 9 -0.82 -5.51 -10.85
C ALA A 9 0.67 -5.12 -10.84
N LEU A 10 1.57 -6.09 -10.99
CA LEU A 10 3.00 -5.81 -11.09
C LEU A 10 3.34 -5.05 -12.36
N GLU A 11 2.81 -5.48 -13.51
CA GLU A 11 2.99 -4.80 -14.81
C GLU A 11 2.51 -3.33 -14.75
N LYS A 12 1.31 -3.09 -14.21
CA LYS A 12 0.78 -1.74 -14.01
C LYS A 12 1.61 -0.92 -13.02
N THR A 13 2.16 -1.55 -11.99
CA THR A 13 3.05 -0.89 -11.04
C THR A 13 4.33 -0.40 -11.71
N VAL A 14 4.94 -1.22 -12.57
CA VAL A 14 6.12 -0.86 -13.37
C VAL A 14 5.78 0.24 -14.38
N GLU A 15 4.68 0.08 -15.12
CA GLU A 15 4.26 1.01 -16.18
C GLU A 15 3.98 2.42 -15.63
N THR A 16 3.27 2.51 -14.51
CA THR A 16 2.75 3.79 -14.00
C THR A 16 3.66 4.45 -12.96
N GLY A 17 4.60 3.71 -12.37
CA GLY A 17 5.35 4.15 -11.20
C GLY A 17 4.49 4.35 -9.94
N ILE A 18 3.26 3.82 -9.92
CA ILE A 18 2.33 3.88 -8.78
C ILE A 18 2.00 2.45 -8.34
N ALA A 19 1.96 2.18 -7.03
CA ALA A 19 1.62 0.85 -6.52
C ALA A 19 0.19 0.45 -6.91
N HIS A 20 0.08 -0.67 -7.64
CA HIS A 20 -1.17 -1.36 -7.93
C HIS A 20 -1.16 -2.72 -7.23
N PHE A 21 -2.32 -3.15 -6.76
CA PHE A 21 -2.45 -4.39 -6.01
C PHE A 21 -3.62 -5.23 -6.52
N TRP A 22 -3.60 -6.51 -6.21
CA TRP A 22 -4.68 -7.45 -6.48
C TRP A 22 -5.46 -7.74 -5.19
N SER A 23 -6.76 -7.45 -5.20
CA SER A 23 -7.65 -7.81 -4.10
C SER A 23 -8.12 -9.24 -4.27
N ARG A 24 -7.57 -10.18 -3.47
CA ARG A 24 -7.98 -11.60 -3.54
C ARG A 24 -9.45 -11.83 -3.17
N SER A 25 -10.02 -11.03 -2.29
CA SER A 25 -11.44 -11.13 -1.92
C SER A 25 -12.38 -10.58 -2.98
N ARG A 26 -12.00 -9.46 -3.63
CA ARG A 26 -12.82 -8.80 -4.66
C ARG A 26 -12.50 -9.26 -6.08
N GLN A 27 -11.49 -10.11 -6.24
CA GLN A 27 -10.95 -10.59 -7.52
C GLN A 27 -10.79 -9.45 -8.54
N LYS A 28 -10.16 -8.36 -8.09
CA LYS A 28 -9.98 -7.16 -8.92
C LYS A 28 -8.66 -6.45 -8.65
N LEU A 29 -8.12 -5.86 -9.72
CA LEU A 29 -7.03 -4.90 -9.67
C LEU A 29 -7.52 -3.63 -8.96
N TRP A 30 -6.63 -2.99 -8.21
CA TRP A 30 -6.89 -1.65 -7.69
C TRP A 30 -5.59 -0.84 -7.56
N LYS A 31 -5.69 0.46 -7.85
CA LYS A 31 -4.59 1.41 -7.69
C LYS A 31 -4.60 1.96 -6.26
N LYS A 32 -3.47 1.91 -5.55
CA LYS A 32 -3.41 2.42 -4.18
C LYS A 32 -3.66 3.92 -4.18
N GLY A 33 -4.69 4.34 -3.44
CA GLY A 33 -5.08 5.75 -3.34
C GLY A 33 -5.94 6.25 -4.50
N GLU A 34 -6.53 5.36 -5.30
CA GLU A 34 -7.45 5.73 -6.38
C GLU A 34 -8.61 6.62 -5.90
N THR A 35 -9.19 6.31 -4.74
CA THR A 35 -10.27 7.10 -4.13
C THR A 35 -9.74 8.24 -3.26
N SER A 36 -8.75 7.96 -2.39
CA SER A 36 -8.31 8.92 -1.36
C SER A 36 -7.21 9.89 -1.80
N GLY A 37 -6.63 9.74 -2.99
CA GLY A 37 -5.42 10.45 -3.39
C GLY A 37 -4.16 10.03 -2.64
N HIS A 38 -4.24 9.10 -1.68
CA HIS A 38 -3.10 8.60 -0.89
C HIS A 38 -2.29 7.57 -1.68
N LEU A 39 -1.66 8.05 -2.76
CA LEU A 39 -0.87 7.28 -3.70
C LEU A 39 0.44 6.78 -3.06
N GLN A 40 0.96 5.69 -3.61
CA GLN A 40 2.31 5.19 -3.35
C GLN A 40 3.12 5.31 -4.62
N LYS A 41 4.01 6.31 -4.69
CA LYS A 41 4.91 6.50 -5.83
C LYS A 41 6.13 5.60 -5.65
N VAL A 42 6.31 4.66 -6.57
CA VAL A 42 7.40 3.68 -6.54
C VAL A 42 8.72 4.37 -6.85
N LYS A 43 9.72 4.18 -5.98
CA LYS A 43 11.09 4.66 -6.17
C LYS A 43 12.03 3.54 -6.56
N GLU A 44 11.80 2.34 -6.01
CA GLU A 44 12.59 1.14 -6.28
C GLU A 44 11.71 -0.09 -6.08
N ILE A 45 11.94 -1.13 -6.86
CA ILE A 45 11.33 -2.45 -6.71
C ILE A 45 12.48 -3.45 -6.47
N ARG A 46 12.43 -4.15 -5.34
CA ARG A 46 13.33 -5.27 -5.04
C ARG A 46 12.56 -6.58 -5.11
N ILE A 47 13.26 -7.64 -5.48
CA ILE A 47 12.75 -9.01 -5.56
C ILE A 47 13.46 -9.82 -4.48
N ASP A 48 12.77 -10.74 -3.83
CA ASP A 48 13.36 -11.68 -2.88
C ASP A 48 14.19 -12.79 -3.56
N CYS A 49 14.71 -13.72 -2.76
CA CYS A 49 15.69 -14.71 -3.23
C CYS A 49 15.09 -15.84 -4.06
N ASP A 50 13.84 -16.22 -3.80
CA ASP A 50 13.07 -17.24 -4.50
C ASP A 50 12.05 -16.67 -5.50
N MET A 51 12.04 -15.34 -5.67
CA MET A 51 11.31 -14.60 -6.70
C MET A 51 9.79 -14.71 -6.59
N ASP A 52 9.27 -14.86 -5.36
CA ASP A 52 7.83 -14.94 -5.11
C ASP A 52 7.27 -13.69 -4.40
N SER A 53 8.14 -12.82 -3.88
CA SER A 53 7.77 -11.58 -3.22
C SER A 53 8.57 -10.37 -3.72
N VAL A 54 7.92 -9.21 -3.65
CA VAL A 54 8.53 -7.93 -4.02
C VAL A 54 8.46 -6.94 -2.86
N LEU A 55 9.54 -6.17 -2.68
CA LEU A 55 9.60 -5.02 -1.78
C LEU A 55 9.56 -3.73 -2.62
N LEU A 56 8.46 -3.00 -2.49
CA LEU A 56 8.33 -1.65 -3.05
C LEU A 56 8.88 -0.62 -2.07
N LEU A 57 9.93 0.09 -2.44
CA LEU A 57 10.33 1.31 -1.75
C LEU A 57 9.54 2.46 -2.39
N VAL A 58 8.75 3.16 -1.57
CA VAL A 58 7.78 4.14 -2.06
C VAL A 58 7.88 5.47 -1.33
N GLU A 59 7.58 6.54 -2.05
CA GLU A 59 7.16 7.81 -1.46
C GLU A 59 5.64 7.73 -1.24
N GLN A 60 5.23 7.68 0.03
CA GLN A 60 3.82 7.65 0.43
C GLN A 60 3.25 9.07 0.47
N VAL A 61 2.15 9.30 -0.25
CA VAL A 61 1.32 10.50 -0.11
C VAL A 61 0.22 10.22 0.92
N GLY A 62 0.07 11.08 1.93
CA GLY A 62 -0.90 10.86 3.02
C GLY A 62 -0.63 9.56 3.80
N GLY A 63 -1.68 8.83 4.15
CA GLY A 63 -1.55 7.56 4.88
C GLY A 63 -1.71 6.30 4.02
N ALA A 64 -0.94 5.26 4.33
CA ALA A 64 -1.12 3.94 3.72
C ALA A 64 -2.37 3.22 4.26
N CYS A 65 -2.75 3.49 5.51
CA CYS A 65 -3.88 2.88 6.19
C CYS A 65 -5.15 3.73 6.04
N HIS A 66 -6.31 3.09 5.88
CA HIS A 66 -7.60 3.79 5.84
C HIS A 66 -8.03 4.34 7.20
N MET A 67 -7.44 3.83 8.30
CA MET A 67 -7.71 4.29 9.67
C MET A 67 -6.97 5.59 10.04
N GLY A 68 -6.41 6.32 9.07
CA GLY A 68 -5.69 7.56 9.32
C GLY A 68 -4.17 7.43 9.50
N TYR A 69 -3.66 6.22 9.70
CA TYR A 69 -2.25 6.00 10.04
C TYR A 69 -1.32 5.94 8.82
N ARG A 70 -0.07 6.37 9.03
CA ARG A 70 1.00 6.28 8.03
C ARG A 70 1.25 4.85 7.56
N SER A 71 1.19 3.89 8.49
CA SER A 71 1.35 2.45 8.25
C SER A 71 0.14 1.68 8.75
N CYS A 72 -0.22 0.57 8.08
CA CYS A 72 -1.21 -0.38 8.62
C CYS A 72 -0.73 -1.09 9.88
N PHE A 73 0.59 -1.15 10.09
CA PHE A 73 1.21 -1.74 11.27
C PHE A 73 1.37 -0.68 12.37
N TYR A 74 0.26 -0.04 12.76
CA TYR A 74 0.25 1.05 13.75
C TYR A 74 0.04 0.55 15.19
N ARG A 75 -0.14 -0.77 15.39
CA ARG A 75 -0.28 -1.39 16.71
C ARG A 75 0.82 -2.41 16.96
N ASN A 76 1.25 -2.51 18.22
CA ASN A 76 2.12 -3.59 18.70
C ASN A 76 1.31 -4.79 19.19
N LEU A 77 1.99 -5.79 19.76
CA LEU A 77 1.36 -7.02 20.26
C LEU A 77 0.46 -6.78 21.48
N ASP A 78 0.75 -5.76 22.29
CA ASP A 78 -0.03 -5.36 23.46
C ASP A 78 -1.27 -4.52 23.07
N GLY A 79 -1.44 -4.23 21.77
CA GLY A 79 -2.55 -3.46 21.23
C GLY A 79 -2.37 -1.94 21.30
N GLU A 80 -1.22 -1.48 21.79
CA GLU A 80 -0.89 -0.06 21.90
C GLU A 80 -0.67 0.56 20.52
N VAL A 81 -1.11 1.81 20.36
CA VAL A 81 -0.88 2.57 19.13
C VAL A 81 0.54 3.12 19.14
N VAL A 82 1.37 2.59 18.25
CA VAL A 82 2.79 2.98 18.07
C VAL A 82 3.05 3.69 16.73
N GLY A 83 2.03 3.76 15.86
CA GLY A 83 2.12 4.41 14.56
C GLY A 83 1.69 5.87 14.58
N GLU A 84 2.26 6.66 13.66
CA GLU A 84 1.87 8.04 13.41
C GLU A 84 0.51 8.12 12.68
N LYS A 85 -0.44 8.89 13.23
CA LYS A 85 -1.70 9.25 12.57
C LYS A 85 -1.47 10.50 11.71
N VAL A 86 -1.77 10.42 10.42
CA VAL A 86 -1.44 11.45 9.41
C VAL A 86 -2.68 12.06 8.74
N PHE A 87 -3.86 11.51 8.97
CA PHE A 87 -5.15 12.10 8.59
C PHE A 87 -6.30 11.51 9.43
N GLU A 88 -7.45 12.19 9.43
CA GLU A 88 -8.70 11.68 10.01
C GLU A 88 -9.52 10.97 8.92
N PRO A 89 -9.95 9.71 9.11
CA PRO A 89 -10.69 8.95 8.09
C PRO A 89 -11.93 9.64 7.55
N GLU A 90 -12.66 10.33 8.41
CA GLU A 90 -13.92 11.02 8.11
C GLU A 90 -13.75 12.18 7.12
N ASP A 91 -12.53 12.72 7.01
CA ASP A 91 -12.22 13.80 6.08
C ASP A 91 -11.94 13.30 4.64
N VAL A 92 -11.78 11.98 4.46
CA VAL A 92 -11.28 11.37 3.22
C VAL A 92 -12.21 10.30 2.65
N TYR A 93 -12.93 9.57 3.49
CA TYR A 93 -13.73 8.39 3.12
C TYR A 93 -15.21 8.55 3.44
#